data_AF-A0AAP2DTQ4-F1
#
_entry.id   AF-A0AAP2DTQ4-F1
#
_cell.length_a   1.000
_cell.length_b   1.000
_cell.length_c   1.000
_cell.angle_alpha   90.00
_cell.angle_beta   90.00
_cell.angle_gamma   90.00
#
_symmetry.space_group_name_H-M   'P 1'
#
loop_
_entity.id
_entity.type
_entity.pdbx_description
1 polymer ?
#
loop_
_entity_poly.entity_id
_entity_poly.type
_entity_poly.pdbx_seq_one_letter_code
_entity_poly.pdbx_strand_id
1 'polypeptide(L)'
;MKKYRQYLLGLMLAACACALSCEDDYESNADKPGLELTIPGQNIKIAGYGQYRSQAQEGDEAVVAVKLPSDVRSLTITKSVNLAADTDYGTKGVLTVDASALSSGGEYTFRYRGREEDIDQLIGFAFRAETASGDVMRSDLTLAVAAAPRINLSRRKWMFTSKIWVNKANKEDILECEKDNYYLFHADGLMDSFYGSNHDGGCELEEFNDYDAWELSEDETTFKMKYHGIFTPDVFTTDTYRVKTLTVDKLELEIHIDLSWAGESNDEVFIYKYVAAPK
;
A
#
# COMPACT_ATOMS: atom_id res chain seq x y z
N MET A 1 41.43 -0.54 -17.35
CA MET A 1 40.65 0.72 -17.44
C MET A 1 39.12 0.55 -17.34
N LYS A 2 38.55 -0.61 -16.95
CA LYS A 2 37.08 -0.80 -16.84
C LYS A 2 36.51 -0.68 -15.41
N LYS A 3 37.36 -0.66 -14.37
CA LYS A 3 36.91 -0.64 -12.96
C LYS A 3 36.62 0.75 -12.36
N TYR A 4 36.96 1.84 -13.07
CA TYR A 4 36.72 3.21 -12.61
C TYR A 4 35.40 3.83 -13.12
N ARG A 5 34.72 3.18 -14.08
CA ARG A 5 33.46 3.67 -14.66
C ARG A 5 32.22 3.34 -13.82
N GLN A 6 32.29 2.33 -12.96
CA GLN A 6 31.16 1.93 -12.09
C GLN A 6 31.02 2.80 -10.84
N TYR A 7 32.11 3.39 -10.34
CA TYR A 7 32.04 4.32 -9.19
C TYR A 7 31.58 5.73 -9.56
N LEU A 8 31.75 6.15 -10.83
CA LEU A 8 31.28 7.44 -11.32
C LEU A 8 29.76 7.47 -11.62
N LEU A 9 29.14 6.33 -11.94
CA LEU A 9 27.68 6.26 -12.11
C LEU A 9 26.93 6.24 -10.76
N GLY A 10 27.51 5.64 -9.71
CA GLY A 10 26.90 5.61 -8.38
C GLY A 10 26.85 6.99 -7.70
N LEU A 11 27.81 7.88 -7.99
CA LEU A 11 27.86 9.23 -7.45
C LEU A 11 26.91 10.22 -8.16
N MET A 12 26.53 9.98 -9.42
CA MET A 12 25.53 10.82 -10.10
C MET A 12 24.08 10.51 -9.69
N LEU A 13 23.78 9.26 -9.28
CA LEU A 13 22.44 8.89 -8.81
C LEU A 13 22.17 9.35 -7.37
N ALA A 14 23.19 9.43 -6.52
CA ALA A 14 23.06 10.03 -5.18
C ALA A 14 22.94 11.56 -5.23
N ALA A 15 23.53 12.23 -6.24
CA ALA A 15 23.40 13.68 -6.42
C ALA A 15 22.03 14.10 -6.97
N CYS A 16 21.32 13.24 -7.72
CA CYS A 16 19.96 13.53 -8.18
C CYS A 16 18.89 13.39 -7.08
N ALA A 17 19.15 12.61 -6.02
CA ALA A 17 18.24 12.51 -4.88
C ALA A 17 18.28 13.75 -3.97
N CYS A 18 19.38 14.52 -3.99
CA CYS A 18 19.46 15.82 -3.30
C CYS A 18 19.06 17.02 -4.17
N ALA A 19 18.92 16.85 -5.49
CA ALA A 19 18.52 17.92 -6.41
C ALA A 19 16.99 18.01 -6.63
N LEU A 20 16.20 17.13 -6.00
CA LEU A 20 14.73 17.26 -5.92
C LEU A 20 14.26 17.92 -4.62
N SER A 21 15.18 18.30 -3.71
CA SER A 21 14.91 19.41 -2.78
C SER A 21 15.32 20.72 -3.45
N CYS A 22 14.68 21.05 -4.58
CA CYS A 22 14.39 22.44 -4.82
C CYS A 22 13.43 22.85 -3.70
N GLU A 23 13.98 23.31 -2.57
CA GLU A 23 13.35 24.44 -1.88
C GLU A 23 13.33 25.55 -2.94
N ASP A 24 12.29 25.56 -3.76
CA ASP A 24 11.90 26.78 -4.42
C ASP A 24 11.63 27.75 -3.27
N ASP A 25 12.53 28.73 -3.10
CA ASP A 25 12.37 29.89 -2.24
C ASP A 25 11.15 30.70 -2.73
N TYR A 26 9.96 30.13 -2.55
CA TYR A 26 8.70 30.84 -2.66
C TYR A 26 8.59 31.68 -1.39
N GLU A 27 9.07 32.93 -1.49
CA GLU A 27 8.60 34.01 -0.63
C GLU A 27 7.08 34.15 -0.83
N SER A 28 6.30 33.36 -0.09
CA SER A 28 4.87 33.58 0.01
C SER A 28 4.66 34.89 0.76
N ASN A 29 4.11 35.90 0.10
CA ASN A 29 3.55 37.10 0.74
C ASN A 29 2.50 36.64 1.77
N ALA A 30 2.93 36.47 3.01
CA ALA A 30 2.23 35.77 4.09
C ALA A 30 1.51 36.76 5.00
N ASP A 31 0.54 37.50 4.48
CA ASP A 31 -0.20 38.45 5.31
C ASP A 31 -1.29 37.78 6.18
N LYS A 32 -1.63 36.50 5.98
CA LYS A 32 -2.44 35.71 6.93
C LYS A 32 -2.05 34.22 6.92
N PRO A 33 -1.39 33.69 7.98
CA PRO A 33 -1.15 32.25 8.09
C PRO A 33 -2.48 31.49 8.27
N GLY A 34 -2.63 30.35 7.58
CA GLY A 34 -3.75 29.42 7.76
C GLY A 34 -3.74 28.74 9.14
N LEU A 35 -4.68 27.83 9.39
CA LEU A 35 -4.65 27.01 10.61
C LEU A 35 -3.41 26.12 10.66
N GLU A 36 -2.67 26.14 11.75
CA GLU A 36 -1.50 25.28 11.88
C GLU A 36 -1.94 23.83 12.15
N LEU A 37 -1.59 22.92 11.23
CA LEU A 37 -1.78 21.48 11.39
C LEU A 37 -0.44 20.80 11.67
N THR A 38 -0.42 19.89 12.65
CA THR A 38 0.74 19.06 12.97
C THR A 38 0.34 17.59 12.98
N ILE A 39 1.23 16.72 12.50
CA ILE A 39 1.07 15.27 12.57
C ILE A 39 2.22 14.72 13.40
N PRO A 40 1.95 14.01 14.50
CA PRO A 40 3.01 13.48 15.35
C PRO A 40 4.04 12.68 14.55
N GLY A 41 5.31 13.07 14.67
CA GLY A 41 6.42 12.38 14.00
C GLY A 41 6.60 12.70 12.51
N GLN A 42 5.86 13.64 11.93
CA GLN A 42 6.00 14.01 10.51
C GLN A 42 6.10 15.53 10.30
N ASN A 43 6.97 15.95 9.37
CA ASN A 43 6.96 17.31 8.83
C ASN A 43 6.05 17.33 7.60
N ILE A 44 4.87 17.92 7.73
CA ILE A 44 3.78 17.82 6.76
C ILE A 44 3.47 19.11 5.99
N LYS A 45 4.21 20.18 6.29
CA LYS A 45 3.97 21.50 5.71
C LYS A 45 4.52 21.54 4.29
N ILE A 46 3.64 21.84 3.33
CA ILE A 46 4.00 22.14 1.95
C ILE A 46 4.21 23.66 1.84
N ALA A 47 5.03 24.11 0.91
CA ALA A 47 5.11 25.53 0.54
C ALA A 47 3.73 26.02 0.06
N GLY A 48 3.04 26.83 0.86
CA GLY A 48 1.71 27.36 0.54
C GLY A 48 0.79 27.58 1.76
N TYR A 49 -0.31 28.31 1.52
CA TYR A 49 -1.29 28.76 2.53
C TYR A 49 -2.05 27.60 3.20
N GLY A 50 -1.52 27.08 4.32
CA GLY A 50 -2.24 26.11 5.16
C GLY A 50 -2.53 24.77 4.47
N GLN A 51 -1.69 24.34 3.53
CA GLN A 51 -1.84 23.06 2.84
C GLN A 51 -0.89 22.01 3.40
N TYR A 52 -1.41 20.82 3.63
CA TYR A 52 -0.72 19.72 4.29
C TYR A 52 -0.96 18.40 3.55
N ARG A 53 0.02 17.49 3.61
CA ARG A 53 -0.10 16.11 3.11
C ARG A 53 0.24 15.11 4.19
N SER A 54 -0.49 14.00 4.19
CA SER A 54 -0.24 12.84 5.05
C SER A 54 -0.51 11.54 4.29
N GLN A 55 0.00 10.45 4.84
CA GLN A 55 -0.27 9.09 4.38
C GLN A 55 -0.66 8.22 5.57
N ALA A 56 -1.65 7.36 5.37
CA ALA A 56 -2.07 6.33 6.34
C ALA A 56 -2.33 5.03 5.59
N GLN A 57 -2.25 3.89 6.28
CA GLN A 57 -2.77 2.64 5.75
C GLN A 57 -4.27 2.56 5.98
N GLU A 58 -4.97 1.76 5.18
CA GLU A 58 -6.34 1.37 5.46
C GLU A 58 -6.43 0.72 6.86
N GLY A 59 -7.49 1.02 7.60
CA GLY A 59 -7.67 0.56 8.98
C GLY A 59 -6.92 1.37 10.04
N ASP A 60 -5.81 2.04 9.69
CA ASP A 60 -5.06 2.92 10.59
C ASP A 60 -5.75 4.28 10.81
N GLU A 61 -5.54 4.86 12.00
CA GLU A 61 -5.97 6.22 12.30
C GLU A 61 -4.92 7.26 11.90
N ALA A 62 -5.26 8.12 10.95
CA ALA A 62 -4.59 9.40 10.75
C ALA A 62 -4.95 10.36 11.88
N VAL A 63 -3.95 10.79 12.65
CA VAL A 63 -4.11 11.72 13.78
C VAL A 63 -3.48 13.06 13.42
N VAL A 64 -4.28 14.12 13.42
CA VAL A 64 -3.84 15.49 13.10
C VAL A 64 -4.20 16.42 14.24
N ALA A 65 -3.19 17.10 14.75
CA ALA A 65 -3.33 18.15 15.73
C ALA A 65 -3.60 19.48 15.01
N VAL A 66 -4.72 20.12 15.36
CA VAL A 66 -5.18 21.40 14.80
C VAL A 66 -4.97 22.45 15.87
N LYS A 67 -4.02 23.35 15.67
CA LYS A 67 -3.78 24.44 16.61
C LYS A 67 -4.79 25.56 16.40
N LEU A 68 -5.56 25.87 17.43
CA LEU A 68 -6.65 26.83 17.34
C LEU A 68 -6.26 28.18 17.94
N PRO A 69 -6.78 29.30 17.40
CA PRO A 69 -6.63 30.60 18.03
C PRO A 69 -7.34 30.63 19.38
N SER A 70 -6.84 31.46 20.30
CA SER A 70 -7.35 31.56 21.68
C SER A 70 -8.82 31.95 21.79
N ASP A 71 -9.33 32.65 20.79
CA ASP A 71 -10.69 33.17 20.68
C ASP A 71 -11.53 32.40 19.64
N VAL A 72 -11.17 31.15 19.32
CA VAL A 72 -11.96 30.30 18.42
C VAL A 72 -13.40 30.16 18.90
N ARG A 73 -14.35 30.42 18.00
CA ARG A 73 -15.80 30.30 18.23
C ARG A 73 -16.36 29.01 17.65
N SER A 74 -15.86 28.60 16.49
CA SER A 74 -16.30 27.38 15.82
C SER A 74 -15.20 26.77 14.96
N LEU A 75 -15.17 25.44 14.89
CA LEU A 75 -14.35 24.67 13.96
C LEU A 75 -15.26 23.72 13.18
N THR A 76 -15.21 23.81 11.85
CA THR A 76 -15.89 22.89 10.94
C THR A 76 -14.87 22.19 10.06
N ILE A 77 -15.09 20.91 9.82
CA ILE A 77 -14.25 20.07 8.97
C ILE A 77 -15.15 19.48 7.89
N THR A 78 -14.72 19.60 6.64
CA THR A 78 -15.41 18.95 5.51
C THR A 78 -14.50 17.92 4.88
N LYS A 79 -15.08 16.86 4.34
CA LYS A 79 -14.35 15.81 3.63
C LYS A 79 -14.69 15.85 2.16
N SER A 80 -13.69 15.57 1.33
CA SER A 80 -13.83 15.34 -0.10
C SER A 80 -13.14 14.06 -0.52
N VAL A 81 -13.66 13.43 -1.57
CA VAL A 81 -13.09 12.28 -2.25
C VAL A 81 -12.97 12.66 -3.73
N ASN A 82 -11.76 12.64 -4.28
CA ASN A 82 -11.47 13.11 -5.64
C ASN A 82 -12.05 14.49 -5.94
N LEU A 83 -11.87 15.43 -5.00
CA LEU A 83 -12.34 16.82 -5.09
C LEU A 83 -13.87 16.98 -5.05
N ALA A 84 -14.65 15.90 -4.96
CA ALA A 84 -16.09 15.95 -4.74
C ALA A 84 -16.38 15.90 -3.23
N ALA A 85 -17.37 16.68 -2.76
CA ALA A 85 -17.77 16.66 -1.36
C ALA A 85 -18.34 15.28 -0.96
N ASP A 86 -17.84 14.74 0.16
CA ASP A 86 -18.36 13.50 0.76
C ASP A 86 -19.59 13.86 1.60
N THR A 87 -20.80 13.63 1.07
CA THR A 87 -22.05 14.01 1.75
C THR A 87 -22.37 13.15 2.96
N ASP A 88 -21.75 11.97 3.06
CA ASP A 88 -21.98 11.00 4.13
C ASP A 88 -21.08 11.30 5.34
N TYR A 89 -20.12 12.21 5.19
CA TYR A 89 -19.27 12.65 6.27
C TYR A 89 -19.97 13.62 7.24
N GLY A 90 -19.97 13.29 8.54
CA GLY A 90 -20.58 14.14 9.57
C GLY A 90 -22.09 14.34 9.33
N THR A 91 -22.56 15.58 9.39
CA THR A 91 -23.93 15.94 9.02
C THR A 91 -23.93 16.65 7.67
N LYS A 92 -24.34 15.95 6.60
CA LYS A 92 -24.40 16.47 5.21
C LYS A 92 -23.04 17.00 4.71
N GLY A 93 -21.97 16.26 4.96
CA GLY A 93 -20.61 16.58 4.53
C GLY A 93 -19.83 17.54 5.44
N VAL A 94 -20.38 17.88 6.60
CA VAL A 94 -19.74 18.78 7.56
C VAL A 94 -19.71 18.14 8.95
N LEU A 95 -18.51 18.03 9.51
CA LEU A 95 -18.30 17.77 10.93
C LEU A 95 -18.12 19.10 11.65
N THR A 96 -19.03 19.41 12.58
CA THR A 96 -18.89 20.58 13.47
C THR A 96 -18.35 20.09 14.80
N VAL A 97 -17.22 20.64 15.23
CA VAL A 97 -16.59 20.29 16.51
C VAL A 97 -17.37 20.94 17.66
N ASP A 98 -17.63 20.17 18.71
CA ASP A 98 -18.34 20.64 19.90
C ASP A 98 -17.58 21.78 20.57
N ALA A 99 -18.28 22.85 20.97
CA ALA A 99 -17.68 24.02 21.59
C ALA A 99 -16.91 23.70 22.89
N SER A 100 -17.31 22.65 23.62
CA SER A 100 -16.59 22.16 24.81
C SER A 100 -15.18 21.66 24.48
N ALA A 101 -14.98 21.06 23.30
CA ALA A 101 -13.69 20.61 22.78
C ALA A 101 -12.83 21.76 22.24
N LEU A 102 -13.36 22.97 22.16
CA LEU A 102 -12.68 24.18 21.67
C LEU A 102 -12.23 25.12 22.79
N SER A 103 -12.42 24.75 24.06
CA SER A 103 -12.28 25.67 25.19
C SER A 103 -10.82 26.19 25.39
N SER A 104 -10.67 27.50 25.14
CA SER A 104 -9.51 28.39 25.39
C SER A 104 -8.17 28.02 24.73
N GLY A 105 -8.07 28.18 23.40
CA GLY A 105 -6.78 28.34 22.70
C GLY A 105 -5.87 27.12 22.64
N GLY A 106 -6.47 25.94 22.78
CA GLY A 106 -5.77 24.66 22.73
C GLY A 106 -5.62 24.09 21.32
N GLU A 107 -5.21 22.83 21.32
CA GLU A 107 -5.11 21.98 20.14
C GLU A 107 -6.35 21.08 20.08
N TYR A 108 -6.96 20.95 18.89
CA TYR A 108 -7.98 19.95 18.62
C TYR A 108 -7.36 18.76 17.90
N THR A 109 -7.55 17.55 18.42
CA THR A 109 -7.07 16.33 17.77
C THR A 109 -8.13 15.79 16.80
N PHE A 110 -7.91 16.00 15.52
CA PHE A 110 -8.64 15.34 14.44
C PHE A 110 -8.16 13.90 14.28
N ARG A 111 -9.10 12.96 14.12
CA ARG A 111 -8.83 11.55 13.87
C ARG A 111 -9.65 11.09 12.68
N TYR A 112 -9.01 10.38 11.77
CA TYR A 112 -9.69 9.75 10.63
C TYR A 112 -9.14 8.35 10.40
N ARG A 113 -10.03 7.36 10.32
CA ARG A 113 -9.66 6.00 9.93
C ARG A 113 -9.88 5.84 8.43
N GLY A 114 -8.81 5.52 7.69
CA GLY A 114 -8.91 5.23 6.26
C GLY A 114 -9.80 4.01 6.02
N ARG A 115 -10.74 4.12 5.07
CA ARG A 115 -11.64 3.03 4.66
C ARG A 115 -11.15 2.39 3.37
N GLU A 116 -11.63 1.19 3.07
CA GLU A 116 -11.27 0.47 1.84
C GLU A 116 -11.62 1.29 0.58
N GLU A 117 -12.77 1.95 0.58
CA GLU A 117 -13.20 2.82 -0.53
C GLU A 117 -12.34 4.08 -0.71
N ASP A 118 -11.54 4.45 0.30
CA ASP A 118 -10.63 5.60 0.23
C ASP A 118 -9.28 5.23 -0.43
N ILE A 119 -8.99 3.93 -0.61
CA ILE A 119 -7.74 3.47 -1.21
C ILE A 119 -7.64 3.91 -2.68
N ASP A 120 -6.46 4.40 -3.06
CA ASP A 120 -6.16 4.98 -4.38
C ASP A 120 -7.01 6.22 -4.72
N GLN A 121 -7.69 6.82 -3.74
CA GLN A 121 -8.46 8.06 -3.90
C GLN A 121 -7.67 9.27 -3.36
N LEU A 122 -7.99 10.46 -3.86
CA LEU A 122 -7.53 11.71 -3.27
C LEU A 122 -8.50 12.13 -2.16
N ILE A 123 -8.16 11.83 -0.90
CA ILE A 123 -8.97 12.25 0.25
C ILE A 123 -8.51 13.63 0.72
N GLY A 124 -9.44 14.57 0.79
CA GLY A 124 -9.17 15.94 1.24
C GLY A 124 -10.02 16.30 2.46
N PHE A 125 -9.41 16.90 3.47
CA PHE A 125 -10.09 17.51 4.60
C PHE A 125 -9.85 19.02 4.61
N ALA A 126 -10.92 19.82 4.60
CA ALA A 126 -10.81 21.26 4.76
C ALA A 126 -11.26 21.67 6.17
N PHE A 127 -10.33 22.29 6.90
CA PHE A 127 -10.54 22.83 8.25
C PHE A 127 -10.86 24.31 8.14
N ARG A 128 -11.95 24.74 8.78
CA ARG A 128 -12.35 26.14 8.85
C ARG A 128 -12.63 26.51 10.30
N ALA A 129 -11.81 27.37 10.87
CA ALA A 129 -12.04 27.99 12.17
C ALA A 129 -12.56 29.41 11.99
N GLU A 130 -13.48 29.82 12.85
CA GLU A 130 -13.97 31.19 12.94
C GLU A 130 -13.79 31.68 14.37
N THR A 131 -13.20 32.85 14.54
CA THR A 131 -12.95 33.47 15.84
C THR A 131 -14.16 34.26 16.34
N ALA A 132 -14.11 34.73 17.59
CA ALA A 132 -15.12 35.61 18.16
C ALA A 132 -15.23 36.97 17.42
N SER A 133 -14.13 37.46 16.82
CA SER A 133 -14.11 38.66 15.97
C SER A 133 -14.74 38.45 14.59
N GLY A 134 -15.00 37.20 14.18
CA GLY A 134 -15.49 36.84 12.85
C GLY A 134 -14.38 36.60 11.83
N ASP A 135 -13.11 36.61 12.24
CA ASP A 135 -12.00 36.22 11.37
C ASP A 135 -12.07 34.72 11.07
N VAL A 136 -11.77 34.36 9.82
CA VAL A 136 -11.82 32.98 9.34
C VAL A 136 -10.43 32.50 8.96
N MET A 137 -10.00 31.39 9.56
CA MET A 137 -8.76 30.69 9.24
C MET A 137 -9.09 29.37 8.55
N ARG A 138 -8.30 29.01 7.54
CA ARG A 138 -8.49 27.78 6.76
C ARG A 138 -7.18 27.03 6.58
N SER A 139 -7.30 25.70 6.54
CA SER A 139 -6.23 24.79 6.11
C SER A 139 -6.82 23.55 5.48
N ASP A 140 -6.07 22.96 4.56
CA ASP A 140 -6.44 21.74 3.84
C ASP A 140 -5.42 20.64 4.13
N LEU A 141 -5.91 19.43 4.40
CA LEU A 141 -5.13 18.22 4.53
C LEU A 141 -5.49 17.29 3.39
N THR A 142 -4.52 16.92 2.57
CA THR A 142 -4.64 15.79 1.65
C THR A 142 -4.12 14.52 2.33
N LEU A 143 -4.95 13.50 2.40
CA LEU A 143 -4.60 12.19 2.93
C LEU A 143 -4.58 11.17 1.80
N ALA A 144 -3.46 10.47 1.63
CA ALA A 144 -3.41 9.26 0.80
C ALA A 144 -3.60 8.04 1.69
N VAL A 145 -4.59 7.21 1.37
CA VAL A 145 -4.83 5.93 2.05
C VAL A 145 -4.22 4.81 1.21
N ALA A 146 -3.20 4.16 1.75
CA ALA A 146 -2.57 3.00 1.11
C ALA A 146 -3.32 1.72 1.51
N ALA A 147 -3.49 0.79 0.57
CA ALA A 147 -4.03 -0.53 0.91
C ALA A 147 -3.14 -1.23 1.92
N ALA A 148 -3.73 -1.91 2.91
CA ALA A 148 -3.02 -2.91 3.67
C ALA A 148 -2.49 -4.01 2.71
N PRO A 149 -1.31 -4.60 2.96
CA PRO A 149 -0.73 -5.61 2.08
C PRO A 149 -1.69 -6.75 1.71
N ARG A 150 -2.48 -7.24 2.67
CA ARG A 150 -3.55 -8.23 2.45
C ARG A 150 -4.60 -7.79 1.44
N ILE A 151 -5.15 -6.59 1.56
CA ILE A 151 -6.18 -6.09 0.64
C ILE A 151 -5.60 -5.92 -0.76
N ASN A 152 -4.33 -5.55 -0.84
CA ASN A 152 -3.66 -5.36 -2.12
C ASN A 152 -3.49 -6.69 -2.90
N LEU A 153 -3.49 -7.85 -2.24
CA LEU A 153 -3.50 -9.17 -2.92
C LEU A 153 -4.59 -9.25 -3.97
N SER A 154 -5.80 -8.78 -3.64
CA SER A 154 -6.93 -8.91 -4.55
C SER A 154 -7.06 -7.81 -5.61
N ARG A 155 -6.21 -6.78 -5.56
CA ARG A 155 -6.27 -5.60 -6.44
C ARG A 155 -5.21 -5.59 -7.53
N ARG A 156 -4.29 -6.55 -7.54
CA ARG A 156 -3.11 -6.58 -8.43
C ARG A 156 -3.00 -7.90 -9.19
N LYS A 157 -2.19 -7.89 -10.25
CA LYS A 157 -1.57 -9.08 -10.82
C LYS A 157 -0.33 -9.42 -10.01
N TRP A 158 -0.13 -10.68 -9.68
CA TRP A 158 1.07 -11.14 -8.98
C TRP A 158 1.95 -11.89 -9.95
N MET A 159 2.90 -11.16 -10.55
CA MET A 159 3.83 -11.68 -11.55
C MET A 159 4.80 -12.64 -10.89
N PHE A 160 4.92 -13.87 -11.38
CA PHE A 160 5.86 -14.85 -10.86
C PHE A 160 7.26 -14.55 -11.40
N THR A 161 8.21 -14.22 -10.51
CA THR A 161 9.49 -13.65 -10.92
C THR A 161 10.71 -14.45 -10.52
N SER A 162 10.58 -15.33 -9.52
CA SER A 162 11.69 -16.16 -9.02
C SER A 162 11.18 -17.34 -8.22
N LYS A 163 11.91 -18.46 -8.30
CA LYS A 163 11.70 -19.71 -7.58
C LYS A 163 13.05 -20.17 -7.07
N ILE A 164 13.31 -19.96 -5.79
CA ILE A 164 14.60 -20.29 -5.19
C ILE A 164 14.52 -21.65 -4.51
N TRP A 165 15.38 -22.58 -4.93
CA TRP A 165 15.59 -23.85 -4.26
C TRP A 165 16.65 -23.69 -3.17
N VAL A 166 16.20 -23.55 -1.92
CA VAL A 166 17.03 -23.17 -0.78
C VAL A 166 18.07 -24.24 -0.47
N ASN A 167 17.64 -25.50 -0.38
CA ASN A 167 18.52 -26.65 -0.08
C ASN A 167 19.62 -26.84 -1.13
N LYS A 168 19.41 -26.32 -2.35
CA LYS A 168 20.38 -26.38 -3.46
C LYS A 168 21.23 -25.12 -3.55
N ALA A 169 21.71 -24.65 -2.39
CA ALA A 169 22.52 -23.43 -2.24
C ALA A 169 21.82 -22.16 -2.76
N ASN A 170 20.51 -22.04 -2.53
CA ASN A 170 19.67 -20.94 -3.04
C ASN A 170 19.76 -20.79 -4.57
N LYS A 171 19.75 -21.92 -5.29
CA LYS A 171 19.75 -21.92 -6.75
C LYS A 171 18.43 -21.35 -7.26
N GLU A 172 18.52 -20.41 -8.21
CA GLU A 172 17.36 -19.98 -9.00
C GLU A 172 16.91 -21.13 -9.91
N ASP A 173 15.64 -21.48 -9.79
CA ASP A 173 15.03 -22.64 -10.43
C ASP A 173 13.78 -22.27 -11.24
N ILE A 174 13.47 -20.97 -11.37
CA ILE A 174 12.44 -20.51 -12.29
C ILE A 174 12.87 -20.74 -13.74
N LEU A 175 11.99 -21.31 -14.53
CA LEU A 175 12.17 -21.50 -15.97
C LEU A 175 11.93 -20.17 -16.70
N GLU A 176 12.52 -20.00 -17.88
CA GLU A 176 12.32 -18.76 -18.65
C GLU A 176 10.86 -18.57 -19.10
N CYS A 177 10.14 -19.67 -19.34
CA CYS A 177 8.72 -19.68 -19.65
C CYS A 177 7.80 -19.42 -18.45
N GLU A 178 8.28 -19.56 -17.21
CA GLU A 178 7.48 -19.25 -16.01
C GLU A 178 7.44 -17.73 -15.70
N LYS A 179 8.34 -16.94 -16.29
CA LYS A 179 8.57 -15.53 -15.91
C LYS A 179 7.48 -14.56 -16.38
N ASP A 180 6.66 -14.96 -17.35
CA ASP A 180 5.47 -14.20 -17.76
C ASP A 180 4.18 -14.71 -17.10
N ASN A 181 4.28 -15.73 -16.23
CA ASN A 181 3.14 -16.22 -15.45
C ASN A 181 2.69 -15.18 -14.42
N TYR A 182 1.39 -15.11 -14.18
CA TYR A 182 0.84 -14.33 -13.08
C TYR A 182 -0.42 -14.95 -12.48
N TYR A 183 -0.67 -14.59 -11.23
CA TYR A 183 -1.85 -15.01 -10.50
C TYR A 183 -2.76 -13.81 -10.23
N LEU A 184 -4.07 -14.05 -10.30
CA LEU A 184 -5.09 -13.15 -9.77
C LEU A 184 -5.71 -13.81 -8.55
N PHE A 185 -5.56 -13.17 -7.40
CA PHE A 185 -6.26 -13.55 -6.19
C PHE A 185 -7.55 -12.72 -6.14
N HIS A 186 -8.73 -13.32 -6.13
CA HIS A 186 -9.99 -12.58 -6.05
C HIS A 186 -10.38 -12.34 -4.59
N ALA A 187 -11.10 -11.26 -4.33
CA ALA A 187 -11.49 -10.88 -2.96
C ALA A 187 -12.45 -11.89 -2.30
N ASP A 188 -13.16 -12.69 -3.11
CA ASP A 188 -14.05 -13.76 -2.66
C ASP A 188 -13.31 -15.09 -2.37
N GLY A 189 -11.98 -15.10 -2.51
CA GLY A 189 -11.13 -16.27 -2.28
C GLY A 189 -10.94 -17.16 -3.49
N LEU A 190 -11.56 -16.87 -4.65
CA LEU A 190 -11.26 -17.56 -5.90
C LEU A 190 -9.90 -17.10 -6.44
N MET A 191 -9.30 -17.88 -7.34
CA MET A 191 -8.10 -17.44 -8.04
C MET A 191 -8.09 -17.83 -9.51
N ASP A 192 -7.39 -17.02 -10.31
CA ASP A 192 -7.03 -17.38 -11.68
C ASP A 192 -5.51 -17.48 -11.79
N SER A 193 -5.05 -18.44 -12.58
CA SER A 193 -3.67 -18.57 -13.02
C SER A 193 -3.58 -18.27 -14.50
N PHE A 194 -2.61 -17.45 -14.89
CA PHE A 194 -2.32 -17.15 -16.28
C PHE A 194 -0.91 -17.62 -16.57
N TYR A 195 -0.83 -18.66 -17.39
CA TYR A 195 0.41 -19.16 -17.93
C TYR A 195 0.76 -18.31 -19.16
N GLY A 196 2.04 -17.98 -19.28
CA GLY A 196 2.57 -17.17 -20.35
C GLY A 196 2.23 -17.67 -21.75
N SER A 197 2.64 -16.90 -22.76
CA SER A 197 2.48 -17.34 -24.16
C SER A 197 3.59 -18.29 -24.62
N ASN A 198 4.63 -18.46 -23.81
CA ASN A 198 5.79 -19.28 -24.12
C ASN A 198 5.67 -20.64 -23.42
N HIS A 199 5.37 -21.69 -24.19
CA HIS A 199 5.27 -23.05 -23.67
C HIS A 199 6.54 -23.89 -23.89
N ASP A 200 7.61 -23.29 -24.45
CA ASP A 200 8.86 -24.01 -24.70
C ASP A 200 9.67 -24.21 -23.40
N GLY A 201 10.49 -25.26 -23.32
CA GLY A 201 11.54 -25.35 -22.29
C GLY A 201 11.11 -25.93 -20.94
N GLY A 202 10.03 -26.72 -20.91
CA GLY A 202 9.60 -27.47 -19.73
C GLY A 202 8.28 -27.00 -19.10
N CYS A 203 7.67 -25.93 -19.64
CA CYS A 203 6.41 -25.37 -19.16
C CYS A 203 5.16 -25.95 -19.86
N GLU A 204 5.33 -27.00 -20.66
CA GLU A 204 4.26 -27.66 -21.44
C GLU A 204 3.16 -28.27 -20.54
N LEU A 205 3.44 -28.46 -19.26
CA LEU A 205 2.57 -29.12 -18.28
C LEU A 205 2.03 -28.14 -17.22
N GLU A 206 2.29 -26.84 -17.32
CA GLU A 206 1.83 -25.88 -16.32
C GLU A 206 0.30 -25.80 -16.25
N GLU A 207 -0.35 -25.96 -17.40
CA GLU A 207 -1.82 -25.97 -17.53
C GLU A 207 -2.47 -27.25 -16.97
N PHE A 208 -1.70 -28.18 -16.40
CA PHE A 208 -2.28 -29.41 -15.87
C PHE A 208 -2.92 -29.23 -14.49
N ASN A 209 -2.63 -28.11 -13.82
CA ASN A 209 -3.26 -27.73 -12.56
C ASN A 209 -4.17 -26.53 -12.78
N ASP A 210 -5.44 -26.70 -12.46
CA ASP A 210 -6.42 -25.63 -12.34
C ASP A 210 -6.48 -25.17 -10.90
N TYR A 211 -6.11 -23.91 -10.67
CA TYR A 211 -6.12 -23.30 -9.35
C TYR A 211 -7.49 -22.72 -9.02
N ASP A 212 -8.11 -23.22 -7.94
CA ASP A 212 -9.51 -22.92 -7.59
C ASP A 212 -9.65 -21.77 -6.60
N ALA A 213 -8.82 -21.77 -5.55
CA ALA A 213 -9.02 -20.89 -4.41
C ALA A 213 -7.72 -20.57 -3.67
N TRP A 214 -7.71 -19.44 -2.95
CA TRP A 214 -6.63 -19.03 -2.08
C TRP A 214 -7.15 -18.57 -0.71
N GLU A 215 -6.28 -18.62 0.29
CA GLU A 215 -6.55 -18.12 1.64
C GLU A 215 -5.26 -17.55 2.25
N LEU A 216 -5.37 -16.41 2.95
CA LEU A 216 -4.31 -15.88 3.81
C LEU A 216 -4.83 -15.83 5.25
N SER A 217 -4.16 -16.50 6.18
CA SER A 217 -4.52 -16.50 7.61
C SER A 217 -4.57 -15.09 8.18
N GLU A 218 -5.41 -14.82 9.20
CA GLU A 218 -5.62 -13.47 9.78
C GLU A 218 -4.34 -12.77 10.26
N ASP A 219 -3.35 -13.54 10.71
CA ASP A 219 -2.04 -13.05 11.16
C ASP A 219 -1.02 -12.85 10.02
N GLU A 220 -1.44 -13.08 8.77
CA GLU A 220 -0.63 -12.95 7.55
C GLU A 220 0.58 -13.89 7.47
N THR A 221 0.59 -15.00 8.23
CA THR A 221 1.74 -15.91 8.28
C THR A 221 1.60 -17.15 7.39
N THR A 222 0.37 -17.55 7.04
CA THR A 222 0.08 -18.77 6.27
C THR A 222 -0.75 -18.43 5.04
N PHE A 223 -0.25 -18.81 3.87
CA PHE A 223 -0.95 -18.67 2.59
C PHE A 223 -1.26 -20.06 2.05
N LYS A 224 -2.48 -20.30 1.57
CA LYS A 224 -2.88 -21.58 0.98
C LYS A 224 -3.36 -21.37 -0.44
N MET A 225 -3.01 -22.29 -1.33
CA MET A 225 -3.54 -22.37 -2.69
C MET A 225 -4.15 -23.75 -2.88
N LYS A 226 -5.42 -23.78 -3.29
CA LYS A 226 -6.15 -25.00 -3.60
C LYS A 226 -6.26 -25.16 -5.10
N TYR A 227 -5.99 -26.35 -5.61
CA TYR A 227 -6.05 -26.66 -7.03
C TYR A 227 -6.45 -28.12 -7.25
N HIS A 228 -6.74 -28.48 -8.49
CA HIS A 228 -6.92 -29.86 -8.93
C HIS A 228 -6.23 -30.08 -10.27
N GLY A 229 -5.97 -31.35 -10.58
CA GLY A 229 -5.43 -31.72 -11.89
C GLY A 229 -6.53 -31.81 -12.94
N ILE A 230 -6.29 -31.36 -14.18
CA ILE A 230 -7.28 -31.44 -15.28
C ILE A 230 -7.71 -32.89 -15.61
N PHE A 231 -6.86 -33.87 -15.28
CA PHE A 231 -7.15 -35.30 -15.47
C PHE A 231 -7.80 -35.96 -14.24
N THR A 232 -7.82 -35.28 -13.10
CA THR A 232 -8.40 -35.75 -11.82
C THR A 232 -9.15 -34.60 -11.14
N PRO A 233 -10.21 -34.06 -11.77
CA PRO A 233 -10.87 -32.83 -11.31
C PRO A 233 -11.65 -32.99 -9.99
N ASP A 234 -11.87 -34.22 -9.54
CA ASP A 234 -12.48 -34.54 -8.26
C ASP A 234 -11.47 -34.65 -7.10
N VAL A 235 -10.17 -34.59 -7.40
CA VAL A 235 -9.09 -34.68 -6.41
C VAL A 235 -8.45 -33.31 -6.22
N PHE A 236 -8.77 -32.68 -5.09
CA PHE A 236 -8.20 -31.38 -4.73
C PHE A 236 -6.94 -31.54 -3.89
N THR A 237 -5.94 -30.73 -4.22
CA THR A 237 -4.71 -30.55 -3.46
C THR A 237 -4.72 -29.16 -2.82
N THR A 238 -4.03 -29.01 -1.69
CA THR A 238 -3.84 -27.70 -1.06
C THR A 238 -2.37 -27.53 -0.71
N ASP A 239 -1.72 -26.63 -1.43
CA ASP A 239 -0.37 -26.18 -1.09
C ASP A 239 -0.48 -25.18 0.06
N THR A 240 0.30 -25.41 1.12
CA THR A 240 0.36 -24.54 2.29
C THR A 240 1.74 -23.92 2.38
N TYR A 241 1.77 -22.60 2.25
CA TYR A 241 2.97 -21.79 2.28
C TYR A 241 3.07 -21.02 3.59
N ARG A 242 4.30 -20.82 4.05
CA ARG A 242 4.63 -19.80 5.03
C ARG A 242 4.91 -18.48 4.29
N VAL A 243 4.28 -17.40 4.74
CA VAL A 243 4.53 -16.06 4.20
C VAL A 243 5.87 -15.54 4.73
N LYS A 244 6.77 -15.20 3.83
CA LYS A 244 8.10 -14.63 4.14
C LYS A 244 8.10 -13.12 4.04
N THR A 245 7.37 -12.58 3.08
CA THR A 245 7.21 -11.14 2.86
C THR A 245 5.86 -10.91 2.23
N LEU A 246 5.12 -9.94 2.77
CA LEU A 246 3.88 -9.45 2.19
C LEU A 246 3.88 -7.93 2.32
N THR A 247 3.98 -7.26 1.17
CA THR A 247 3.91 -5.80 1.04
C THR A 247 2.95 -5.44 -0.10
N VAL A 248 2.75 -4.14 -0.34
CA VAL A 248 1.93 -3.68 -1.48
C VAL A 248 2.55 -3.97 -2.85
N ASP A 249 3.84 -4.31 -2.89
CA ASP A 249 4.60 -4.53 -4.13
C ASP A 249 5.20 -5.94 -4.25
N LYS A 250 5.29 -6.69 -3.15
CA LYS A 250 5.98 -7.99 -3.09
C LYS A 250 5.22 -9.02 -2.26
N LEU A 251 5.27 -10.25 -2.75
CA LEU A 251 4.80 -11.44 -2.05
C LEU A 251 5.90 -12.50 -2.17
N GLU A 252 6.39 -13.00 -1.03
CA GLU A 252 7.32 -14.13 -0.99
C GLU A 252 6.71 -15.25 -0.15
N LEU A 253 6.60 -16.45 -0.74
CA LEU A 253 5.96 -17.64 -0.16
C LEU A 253 6.97 -18.78 -0.07
N GLU A 254 7.08 -19.42 1.10
CA GLU A 254 7.96 -20.56 1.37
C GLU A 254 7.14 -21.85 1.50
N ILE A 255 7.53 -22.93 0.83
CA ILE A 255 6.91 -24.25 0.94
C ILE A 255 7.97 -25.33 1.09
N HIS A 256 7.59 -26.40 1.79
CA HIS A 256 8.39 -27.61 1.98
C HIS A 256 7.77 -28.75 1.17
N ILE A 257 8.57 -29.43 0.35
CA ILE A 257 8.13 -30.47 -0.58
C ILE A 257 8.96 -31.73 -0.37
N ASP A 258 8.30 -32.89 -0.29
CA ASP A 258 8.98 -34.19 -0.30
C ASP A 258 9.32 -34.59 -1.74
N LEU A 259 10.62 -34.53 -2.08
CA LEU A 259 11.16 -34.95 -3.37
C LEU A 259 12.00 -36.23 -3.25
N SER A 260 11.79 -37.03 -2.19
CA SER A 260 12.52 -38.30 -1.99
C SER A 260 12.29 -39.30 -3.12
N TRP A 261 11.12 -39.28 -3.75
CA TRP A 261 10.81 -40.08 -4.94
C TRP A 261 11.69 -39.72 -6.14
N ALA A 262 12.18 -38.49 -6.22
CA ALA A 262 13.07 -37.97 -7.26
C ALA A 262 14.57 -38.10 -6.89
N GLY A 263 14.89 -38.71 -5.74
CA GLY A 263 16.25 -38.88 -5.26
C GLY A 263 16.83 -37.67 -4.52
N GLU A 264 16.00 -36.66 -4.22
CA GLU A 264 16.36 -35.52 -3.37
C GLU A 264 15.93 -35.81 -1.91
N SER A 265 15.93 -34.83 -1.00
CA SER A 265 15.47 -35.04 0.38
C SER A 265 13.94 -35.04 0.49
N ASN A 266 13.43 -35.44 1.65
CA ASN A 266 12.01 -35.38 1.97
C ASN A 266 11.56 -34.02 2.51
N ASP A 267 12.45 -33.02 2.52
CA ASP A 267 12.20 -31.67 3.06
C ASP A 267 12.91 -30.61 2.20
N GLU A 268 12.52 -30.54 0.93
CA GLU A 268 13.03 -29.55 -0.01
C GLU A 268 12.28 -28.23 0.14
N VAL A 269 13.01 -27.16 0.40
CA VAL A 269 12.45 -25.83 0.63
C VAL A 269 12.56 -24.97 -0.62
N PHE A 270 11.43 -24.43 -1.03
CA PHE A 270 11.31 -23.51 -2.14
C PHE A 270 10.75 -22.16 -1.68
N ILE A 271 11.31 -21.07 -2.21
CA ILE A 271 10.78 -19.71 -2.03
C ILE A 271 10.29 -19.19 -3.39
N TYR A 272 9.00 -18.94 -3.49
CA TYR A 272 8.33 -18.35 -4.64
C TYR A 272 8.21 -16.85 -4.43
N LYS A 273 8.57 -16.07 -5.44
CA LYS A 273 8.58 -14.60 -5.36
C LYS A 273 7.72 -13.98 -6.43
N TYR A 274 6.89 -13.04 -5.99
CA TYR A 274 5.97 -12.32 -6.85
C TYR A 274 6.13 -10.82 -6.69
N VAL A 275 5.91 -10.10 -7.80
CA VAL A 275 5.86 -8.64 -7.83
C VAL A 275 4.49 -8.20 -8.29
N ALA A 276 3.93 -7.21 -7.60
CA ALA A 276 2.64 -6.65 -7.95
C ALA A 276 2.72 -5.83 -9.26
N ALA A 277 1.75 -6.05 -10.15
CA ALA A 277 1.52 -5.25 -11.35
C ALA A 277 0.06 -4.77 -11.44
N PRO A 278 -0.23 -3.69 -12.17
CA PRO A 278 -1.61 -3.28 -12.44
C PRO A 278 -2.43 -4.41 -13.11
N LYS A 279 -3.69 -4.57 -12.66
CA LYS A 279 -4.65 -5.45 -13.35
C LYS A 279 -4.97 -4.93 -14.75
#